data_AF-A0A448Z8S7-F1
#
_entry.id   AF-A0A448Z8S7-F1
#
_cell.length_a   1.000
_cell.length_b   1.000
_cell.length_c   1.000
_cell.angle_alpha   90.00
_cell.angle_beta   90.00
_cell.angle_gamma   90.00
#
_symmetry.space_group_name_H-M   'P 1'
#
loop_
_entity.id
_entity.type
_entity.pdbx_description
1 polymer ?
#
loop_
_entity_poly.entity_id
_entity_poly.type
_entity_poly.pdbx_seq_one_letter_code
_entity_poly.pdbx_strand_id
1 'polypeptide(L)'
;MKSKTPPPPQRQLMIKTKACQRLSKEVKYYQQEVVENESKLNEMKEQNKNPYDIKKFEEVLGESHMMIPDSKNRLEQALFDLASYVDSAEVKELATELAADEWFLKARELLQKEGLSVGGDNNFSEDIVEETDVSGLQEGEAF
;
A
#
# COMPACT_ATOMS: atom_id res chain seq x y z
N MET A 1 25.69 -14.22 23.18
CA MET A 1 24.45 -13.88 22.44
C MET A 1 24.45 -14.70 21.17
N LYS A 2 23.47 -15.59 20.96
CA LYS A 2 23.41 -16.38 19.72
C LYS A 2 23.01 -15.43 18.60
N SER A 3 23.92 -15.10 17.67
CA SER A 3 23.57 -14.40 16.44
C SER A 3 22.56 -15.27 15.70
N LYS A 4 21.38 -14.72 15.39
CA LYS A 4 20.44 -15.40 14.49
C LYS A 4 21.12 -15.47 13.13
N THR A 5 21.43 -16.67 12.65
CA THR A 5 21.84 -16.89 11.27
C THR A 5 20.77 -16.29 10.36
N PRO A 6 21.14 -15.47 9.36
CA PRO A 6 20.16 -14.93 8.42
C PRO A 6 19.41 -16.08 7.74
N PRO A 7 18.11 -15.92 7.49
CA PRO A 7 17.33 -16.95 6.82
C PRO A 7 17.86 -17.19 5.40
N PRO A 8 17.68 -18.40 4.85
CA PRO A 8 18.09 -18.69 3.47
C PRO A 8 17.44 -17.73 2.47
N PRO A 9 18.09 -17.44 1.34
CA PRO A 9 17.61 -16.47 0.35
C PRO A 9 16.18 -16.72 -0.13
N GLN A 10 15.82 -17.99 -0.39
CA GLN A 10 14.47 -18.42 -0.79
C GLN A 10 13.42 -18.05 0.27
N ARG A 11 13.77 -18.23 1.55
CA ARG A 11 12.87 -17.91 2.66
C ARG A 11 12.68 -16.41 2.79
N GLN A 12 13.74 -15.62 2.59
CA GLN A 12 13.65 -14.17 2.62
C GLN A 12 12.81 -13.64 1.44
N LEU A 13 12.97 -14.20 0.23
CA LEU A 13 12.11 -13.91 -0.93
C LEU A 13 10.64 -14.19 -0.59
N MET A 14 10.33 -15.37 -0.06
CA MET A 14 8.97 -15.71 0.36
C MET A 14 8.40 -14.68 1.34
N ILE A 15 9.17 -14.30 2.37
CA ILE A 15 8.71 -13.38 3.40
C ILE A 15 8.37 -12.01 2.80
N LYS A 16 9.30 -11.43 2.03
CA LYS A 16 9.13 -10.11 1.42
C LYS A 16 7.98 -10.11 0.39
N THR A 17 7.91 -11.14 -0.46
CA THR A 17 6.80 -11.29 -1.44
C THR A 17 5.45 -11.40 -0.75
N LYS A 18 5.33 -12.23 0.30
CA LYS A 18 4.07 -12.36 1.06
C LYS A 18 3.69 -11.07 1.77
N ALA A 19 4.65 -10.30 2.28
CA ALA A 19 4.39 -9.01 2.89
C ALA A 19 3.75 -8.04 1.88
N CYS A 20 4.33 -7.93 0.68
CA CYS A 20 3.78 -7.09 -0.40
C CYS A 20 2.39 -7.56 -0.83
N GLN A 21 2.17 -8.87 -1.01
CA GLN A 21 0.86 -9.42 -1.36
C GLN A 21 -0.22 -9.09 -0.32
N ARG A 22 0.14 -9.08 0.97
CA ARG A 22 -0.79 -8.75 2.05
C ARG A 22 -1.15 -7.27 2.03
N LEU A 23 -0.16 -6.39 1.86
CA LEU A 23 -0.35 -4.94 1.78
C LEU A 23 -1.15 -4.55 0.51
N SER A 24 -0.90 -5.21 -0.62
CA SER A 24 -1.68 -5.01 -1.85
C SER A 24 -3.16 -5.35 -1.66
N LYS A 25 -3.47 -6.42 -0.92
CA LYS A 25 -4.86 -6.75 -0.55
C LYS A 25 -5.47 -5.74 0.41
N GLU A 26 -4.69 -5.23 1.37
CA GLU A 26 -5.12 -4.20 2.32
C GLU A 26 -5.51 -2.90 1.59
N VAL A 27 -4.65 -2.41 0.70
CA VAL A 27 -4.94 -1.24 -0.15
C VAL A 27 -6.22 -1.45 -0.95
N LYS A 28 -6.35 -2.62 -1.61
CA LYS A 28 -7.54 -2.93 -2.40
C LYS A 28 -8.81 -2.95 -1.55
N TYR A 29 -8.72 -3.49 -0.32
CA TYR A 29 -9.86 -3.55 0.59
C TYR A 29 -10.34 -2.15 0.98
N TYR A 30 -9.44 -1.26 1.39
CA TYR A 30 -9.81 0.13 1.73
C TYR A 30 -10.33 0.91 0.53
N GLN A 31 -9.78 0.71 -0.66
CA GLN A 31 -10.32 1.29 -1.89
C GLN A 31 -11.74 0.82 -2.19
N GLN A 32 -12.01 -0.48 -2.01
CA GLN A 32 -13.34 -1.03 -2.22
C GLN A 32 -14.34 -0.49 -1.18
N GLU A 33 -13.93 -0.40 0.09
CA GLU A 33 -14.75 0.17 1.15
C GLU A 33 -15.15 1.62 0.86
N VAL A 34 -14.21 2.44 0.37
CA VAL A 34 -14.51 3.81 -0.06
C VAL A 34 -15.54 3.83 -1.19
N VAL A 35 -15.40 3.01 -2.22
CA VAL A 35 -16.36 2.95 -3.33
C VAL A 35 -17.76 2.51 -2.87
N GLU A 36 -17.82 1.51 -1.98
CA GLU A 36 -19.09 1.04 -1.40
C GLU A 36 -19.75 2.13 -0.55
N ASN A 37 -18.96 2.84 0.27
CA ASN A 37 -19.46 3.94 1.09
C ASN A 37 -19.89 5.14 0.22
N GLU A 38 -19.16 5.49 -0.84
CA GLU A 38 -19.57 6.52 -1.80
C GLU A 38 -20.91 6.18 -2.46
N SER A 39 -21.09 4.94 -2.92
CA SER A 39 -22.36 4.47 -3.49
C SER A 39 -23.49 4.62 -2.47
N LYS A 40 -23.26 4.17 -1.23
CA LYS A 40 -24.25 4.26 -0.16
C LYS A 40 -24.59 5.71 0.19
N LEU A 41 -23.61 6.60 0.22
CA LEU A 41 -23.83 8.03 0.46
C LEU A 41 -24.71 8.65 -0.65
N ASN A 42 -24.45 8.29 -1.91
CA ASN A 42 -25.27 8.73 -3.03
C ASN A 42 -26.71 8.23 -2.92
N GLU A 43 -26.92 6.96 -2.56
CA GLU A 43 -28.26 6.42 -2.30
C GLU A 43 -28.96 7.16 -1.14
N MET A 44 -28.24 7.53 -0.08
CA MET A 44 -28.81 8.31 1.03
C MET A 44 -29.26 9.71 0.58
N LYS A 45 -28.50 10.34 -0.32
CA LYS A 45 -28.84 11.63 -0.93
C LYS A 45 -30.06 11.51 -1.85
N GLU A 46 -30.10 10.50 -2.71
CA GLU A 46 -31.24 10.23 -3.61
C GLU A 46 -32.55 9.93 -2.85
N GLN A 47 -32.45 9.17 -1.76
CA GLN A 47 -33.58 8.87 -0.88
C GLN A 47 -34.01 10.06 -0.02
N ASN A 48 -33.36 11.22 -0.13
CA ASN A 48 -33.60 12.41 0.68
C ASN A 48 -33.64 12.08 2.18
N LYS A 49 -32.68 11.28 2.65
CA LYS A 49 -32.55 10.97 4.08
C LYS A 49 -32.27 12.24 4.89
N ASN A 50 -32.39 12.12 6.21
CA ASN A 50 -32.13 13.24 7.11
C ASN A 50 -30.73 13.84 6.85
N PRO A 51 -30.62 15.17 6.66
CA PRO A 51 -29.33 15.85 6.47
C PRO A 51 -28.28 15.53 7.54
N TYR A 52 -28.71 15.31 8.79
CA TYR A 52 -27.81 14.93 9.88
C TYR A 52 -27.18 13.56 9.64
N ASP A 53 -27.96 12.58 9.18
CA ASP A 53 -27.47 11.23 8.89
C ASP A 53 -26.53 11.23 7.69
N ILE A 54 -26.81 12.07 6.68
CA ILE A 54 -25.94 12.26 5.51
C ILE A 54 -24.60 12.88 5.94
N LYS A 55 -24.62 13.98 6.71
CA LYS A 55 -23.39 14.61 7.22
C LYS A 55 -22.57 13.62 8.05
N LYS A 56 -23.23 12.85 8.93
CA LYS A 56 -22.51 11.88 9.75
C LYS A 56 -21.88 10.77 8.92
N PHE A 57 -22.54 10.35 7.84
CA PHE A 57 -21.99 9.35 6.95
C PHE A 57 -20.83 9.90 6.08
N GLU A 58 -20.87 11.19 5.72
CA GLU A 58 -19.76 11.87 5.05
C GLU A 58 -18.50 11.91 5.93
N GLU A 59 -18.64 12.17 7.24
CA GLU A 59 -17.52 12.10 8.20
C GLU A 59 -16.90 10.70 8.21
N VAL A 60 -17.72 9.64 8.29
CA VAL A 60 -17.25 8.24 8.26
C VAL A 60 -16.55 7.92 6.94
N LEU A 61 -17.07 8.41 5.81
CA LEU A 61 -16.42 8.23 4.51
C LEU A 61 -15.06 8.96 4.47
N GLY A 62 -14.95 10.13 5.08
CA GLY A 62 -13.69 10.85 5.27
C GLY A 62 -12.66 10.01 6.02
N GLU A 63 -13.05 9.39 7.14
CA GLU A 63 -12.18 8.47 7.89
C GLU A 63 -11.69 7.29 7.02
N SER A 64 -12.55 6.71 6.19
CA SER A 64 -12.16 5.64 5.25
C SER A 64 -11.13 6.11 4.22
N HIS A 65 -11.28 7.33 3.69
CA HIS A 65 -10.31 7.92 2.75
C HIS A 65 -8.93 8.09 3.39
N MET A 66 -8.87 8.48 4.67
CA MET A 66 -7.62 8.69 5.40
C MET A 66 -6.77 7.42 5.57
N MET A 67 -7.35 6.23 5.43
CA MET A 67 -6.62 4.96 5.54
C MET A 67 -5.81 4.59 4.28
N ILE A 68 -6.26 5.05 3.11
CA ILE A 68 -5.66 4.66 1.83
C ILE A 68 -4.20 5.15 1.68
N PRO A 69 -3.85 6.41 2.01
CA PRO A 69 -2.50 6.91 1.84
C PRO A 69 -1.45 6.11 2.62
N ASP A 70 -1.69 5.83 3.90
CA ASP A 70 -0.74 5.09 4.74
C ASP A 70 -0.56 3.64 4.26
N SER A 71 -1.66 2.96 3.89
CA SER A 71 -1.56 1.60 3.35
C SER A 71 -0.81 1.55 2.01
N LYS A 72 -0.95 2.58 1.15
CA LYS A 72 -0.17 2.71 -0.09
C LYS A 72 1.31 2.94 0.19
N ASN A 73 1.64 3.87 1.09
CA ASN A 73 3.02 4.14 1.48
C ASN A 73 3.71 2.88 2.05
N ARG A 74 2.99 2.12 2.89
CA ARG A 74 3.49 0.84 3.42
C ARG A 74 3.72 -0.19 2.30
N LEU A 75 2.82 -0.27 1.31
CA LEU A 75 2.98 -1.15 0.15
C LEU A 75 4.21 -0.74 -0.68
N GLU A 76 4.38 0.54 -0.97
CA GLU A 76 5.50 1.07 -1.75
C GLU A 76 6.85 0.77 -1.08
N GLN A 77 6.95 1.00 0.23
CA GLN A 77 8.14 0.64 1.00
C GLN A 77 8.45 -0.85 0.95
N ALA A 78 7.43 -1.71 1.04
CA ALA A 78 7.60 -3.15 0.94
C ALA A 78 8.04 -3.59 -0.47
N LEU A 79 7.48 -2.97 -1.52
CA LEU A 79 7.87 -3.21 -2.91
C LEU A 79 9.32 -2.77 -3.16
N PHE A 80 9.73 -1.62 -2.63
CA PHE A 80 11.12 -1.16 -2.70
C PHE A 80 12.08 -2.11 -1.99
N ASP A 81 11.72 -2.58 -0.80
CA ASP A 81 12.51 -3.57 -0.05
C ASP A 81 12.61 -4.92 -0.80
N LEU A 82 11.52 -5.35 -1.45
CA LEU A 82 11.53 -6.55 -2.29
C LEU A 82 12.41 -6.36 -3.53
N ALA A 83 12.29 -5.23 -4.24
CA ALA A 83 13.08 -4.90 -5.42
C ALA A 83 14.57 -4.87 -5.08
N SER A 84 14.94 -4.12 -4.04
CA SER A 84 16.32 -4.02 -3.54
C SER A 84 16.90 -5.38 -3.17
N TYR A 85 16.08 -6.26 -2.58
CA TYR A 85 16.52 -7.61 -2.23
C TYR A 85 16.71 -8.51 -3.45
N VAL A 86 15.80 -8.46 -4.43
CA VAL A 86 15.96 -9.17 -5.71
C VAL A 86 17.20 -8.68 -6.47
N ASP A 87 17.53 -7.39 -6.33
CA ASP A 87 18.72 -6.77 -6.92
C ASP A 87 20.03 -6.97 -6.14
N SER A 88 19.97 -7.58 -4.96
CA SER A 88 21.15 -7.78 -4.11
C SER A 88 22.16 -8.73 -4.75
N ALA A 89 23.44 -8.55 -4.41
CA ALA A 89 24.51 -9.42 -4.90
C ALA A 89 24.26 -10.89 -4.53
N GLU A 90 23.77 -11.16 -3.32
CA GLU A 90 23.43 -12.51 -2.85
C GLU A 90 22.42 -13.19 -3.77
N VAL A 91 21.32 -12.50 -4.12
CA VAL A 91 20.30 -13.07 -5.01
C VAL A 91 20.80 -13.17 -6.45
N LYS A 92 21.62 -12.22 -6.92
CA LYS A 92 22.19 -12.23 -8.26
C LYS A 92 23.20 -13.37 -8.47
N GLU A 93 24.04 -13.65 -7.49
CA GLU A 93 24.99 -14.77 -7.54
C GLU A 93 24.27 -16.12 -7.59
N LEU A 94 23.15 -16.24 -6.88
CA LEU A 94 22.29 -17.43 -6.84
C LEU A 94 21.19 -17.42 -7.92
N ALA A 95 21.19 -16.46 -8.85
CA ALA A 95 20.08 -16.26 -9.78
C ALA A 95 19.85 -17.46 -10.69
N THR A 96 20.89 -18.20 -11.07
CA THR A 96 20.77 -19.44 -11.87
C THR A 96 20.09 -20.57 -11.11
N GLU A 97 20.36 -20.71 -9.81
CA GLU A 97 19.73 -21.71 -8.93
C GLU A 97 18.30 -21.30 -8.54
N LEU A 98 18.08 -20.01 -8.34
CA LEU A 98 16.78 -19.43 -8.01
C LEU A 98 15.89 -19.20 -9.23
N ALA A 99 16.39 -19.39 -10.46
CA ALA A 99 15.63 -19.13 -11.68
C ALA A 99 14.33 -19.95 -11.76
N ALA A 100 14.33 -21.16 -11.19
CA ALA A 100 13.17 -22.03 -11.09
C ALA A 100 12.47 -21.97 -9.72
N ASP A 101 12.96 -21.14 -8.80
CA ASP A 101 12.34 -20.97 -7.48
C ASP A 101 11.00 -20.23 -7.61
N GLU A 102 9.97 -20.80 -7.00
CA GLU A 102 8.61 -20.28 -7.03
C GLU A 102 8.53 -18.84 -6.50
N TRP A 103 9.26 -18.54 -5.42
CA TRP A 103 9.21 -17.24 -4.76
C TRP A 103 9.98 -16.18 -5.51
N PHE A 104 11.05 -16.56 -6.21
CA PHE A 104 11.77 -15.68 -7.13
C PHE A 104 10.89 -15.26 -8.31
N LEU A 105 10.20 -16.22 -8.96
CA LEU A 105 9.29 -15.92 -10.07
C LEU A 105 8.13 -15.02 -9.62
N LYS A 106 7.50 -15.34 -8.48
CA LYS A 106 6.41 -14.53 -7.90
C LYS A 106 6.85 -13.14 -7.50
N ALA A 107 8.07 -12.99 -6.97
CA ALA A 107 8.63 -11.68 -6.63
C ALA A 107 8.75 -10.81 -7.89
N ARG A 108 9.30 -11.37 -8.98
CA ARG A 108 9.47 -10.64 -10.25
C ARG A 108 8.13 -10.29 -10.90
N GLU A 109 7.19 -11.22 -10.92
CA GLU A 109 5.82 -10.98 -11.43
C GLU A 109 5.15 -9.83 -10.66
N LEU A 110 5.25 -9.85 -9.32
CA LEU A 110 4.67 -8.80 -8.48
C LEU A 110 5.31 -7.43 -8.75
N LEU A 111 6.64 -7.35 -8.83
CA LEU A 111 7.35 -6.10 -9.14
C LEU A 111 6.97 -5.56 -10.53
N GLN A 112 6.85 -6.44 -11.53
CA GLN A 112 6.42 -6.06 -12.88
C GLN A 112 4.98 -5.53 -12.88
N LYS A 113 4.07 -6.17 -12.16
CA LYS A 113 2.67 -5.76 -12.08
C LYS A 113 2.52 -4.36 -11.48
N GLU A 114 3.31 -4.04 -10.46
CA GLU A 114 3.26 -2.75 -9.76
C GLU A 114 4.12 -1.66 -10.44
N GLY A 115 4.74 -1.96 -11.59
CA GLY A 115 5.47 -0.97 -12.40
C GLY A 115 6.87 -0.60 -11.91
N LEU A 116 7.41 -1.29 -10.90
CA LEU A 116 8.81 -1.10 -10.48
C LEU A 116 9.73 -1.90 -11.39
N SER A 117 10.45 -1.22 -12.29
CA SER A 117 11.55 -1.85 -13.03
C SER A 117 12.78 -1.95 -12.13
N VAL A 118 13.26 -3.18 -11.96
CA VAL A 118 14.57 -3.53 -11.39
C VAL A 118 15.65 -2.84 -12.25
N GLY A 119 16.23 -1.73 -11.76
CA GLY A 119 17.36 -1.02 -12.40
C GLY A 119 17.12 0.37 -13.00
N GLY A 120 16.30 1.24 -12.43
CA GLY A 120 16.18 2.64 -12.88
C GLY A 120 16.08 3.63 -11.72
N ASP A 121 16.80 4.76 -11.84
CA ASP A 121 16.84 5.87 -10.89
C ASP A 121 15.43 6.34 -10.53
N ASN A 122 14.99 6.04 -9.30
CA ASN A 122 13.74 6.58 -8.80
C ASN A 122 14.01 7.97 -8.23
N ASN A 123 13.76 8.98 -9.06
CA ASN A 123 13.49 10.33 -8.60
C ASN A 123 12.24 10.26 -7.70
N PHE A 124 12.48 10.24 -6.40
CA PHE A 124 11.45 10.39 -5.38
C PHE A 124 10.92 11.81 -5.51
N SER A 125 9.68 11.99 -5.97
CA SER A 125 9.01 13.27 -5.79
C SER A 125 8.80 13.45 -4.29
N GLU A 126 9.57 14.36 -3.69
CA GLU A 126 9.36 14.88 -2.33
C GLU A 126 8.01 15.60 -2.17
N ASP A 127 7.27 15.76 -3.25
CA ASP A 127 5.94 16.35 -3.28
C ASP A 127 4.89 15.24 -3.11
N ILE A 128 4.42 15.05 -1.88
CA ILE A 128 2.99 14.93 -1.46
C ILE A 128 3.06 14.78 0.07
N VAL A 129 3.44 15.87 0.73
CA VAL A 129 2.78 16.21 1.98
C VAL A 129 1.90 17.38 1.57
N GLU A 130 0.72 17.09 1.03
CA GLU A 130 -0.33 18.11 1.06
C GLU A 130 -0.65 18.30 2.54
N GLU A 131 0.03 19.27 3.16
CA GLU A 131 -0.42 19.86 4.41
C GLU A 131 -1.90 20.16 4.22
N THR A 132 -2.74 19.42 4.92
CA THR A 132 -4.16 19.70 4.98
C THR A 132 -4.30 21.13 5.50
N ASP A 133 -4.60 22.07 4.60
CA ASP A 133 -4.77 23.48 4.93
C ASP A 133 -5.99 23.62 5.85
N VAL A 134 -5.72 23.70 7.15
CA VAL A 134 -6.71 23.89 8.21
C VAL A 134 -7.15 25.35 8.34
N SER A 135 -6.73 26.25 7.46
CA SER A 135 -7.05 27.69 7.53
C SER A 135 -8.54 28.01 7.33
N GLY A 136 -9.35 27.04 6.88
CA GLY A 136 -10.80 27.18 6.67
C GLY A 136 -11.69 26.73 7.84
N LEU A 137 -11.15 26.15 8.91
CA LEU A 137 -11.95 25.62 10.02
C LEU A 137 -12.39 26.75 10.97
N GLN A 138 -13.70 26.95 11.10
CA GLN A 138 -14.27 27.84 12.12
C GLN A 138 -14.05 27.22 13.51
N GLU A 139 -13.59 28.05 14.47
CA GLU A 139 -13.39 27.65 15.87
C GLU A 139 -14.66 26.98 16.44
N GLY A 140 -14.58 25.66 16.68
CA GLY A 140 -15.62 24.90 17.37
C GLY A 140 -16.12 23.64 16.66
N GLU A 141 -15.75 23.38 15.41
CA GLU A 141 -15.99 22.06 14.79
C GLU A 141 -14.87 21.09 15.20
N ALA A 142 -15.24 20.03 15.91
CA ALA A 142 -14.31 18.96 16.26
C ALA A 142 -13.97 18.11 15.02
N PHE A 143 -12.71 17.67 14.97
CA PHE A 143 -12.09 16.86 13.93
C PHE A 143 -12.95 15.70 13.41
#